data_AF-A0A819UVE1-F1
#
_entry.id   AF-A0A819UVE1-F1
#
_cell.length_a   1.000
_cell.length_b   1.000
_cell.length_c   1.000
_cell.angle_alpha   90.00
_cell.angle_beta   90.00
_cell.angle_gamma   90.00
#
_symmetry.space_group_name_H-M   'P 1'
#
loop_
_entity.id
_entity.type
_entity.pdbx_description
1 polymer ?
#
loop_
_entity_poly.entity_id
_entity_poly.type
_entity_poly.pdbx_seq_one_letter_code
_entity_poly.pdbx_strand_id
1 'polypeptide(L)'
;MNNTSRLIGYFEQLPNEILLNLFENYMRLIDVYLAFYLLNNRRINKIINSAHFYIDIPSKDIFHMKSFSHFANQIVSLRLTIFSNDDLDLSKLINLRYLHIEKPTHNQLISIRPEILPQLYYLSLSPC
;
A
#
# COMPACT_ATOMS: atom_id res chain seq x y z
N MET A 1 -24.69 0.15 43.43
CA MET A 1 -24.03 -0.89 42.61
C MET A 1 -23.60 -0.23 41.31
N ASN A 2 -22.30 0.02 41.17
CA ASN A 2 -21.75 0.73 40.01
C ASN A 2 -21.70 -0.23 38.81
N ASN A 3 -22.54 0.05 37.80
CA ASN A 3 -22.42 -0.57 36.49
C ASN A 3 -21.15 -0.06 35.81
N THR A 4 -20.00 -0.70 36.08
CA THR A 4 -18.85 -0.62 35.19
C THR A 4 -19.13 -1.51 33.99
N SER A 5 -20.01 -1.05 33.09
CA SER A 5 -19.99 -1.51 31.71
C SER A 5 -18.60 -1.20 31.17
N ARG A 6 -17.74 -2.22 31.10
CA ARG A 6 -16.47 -2.12 30.38
C ARG A 6 -16.83 -1.64 28.97
N LEU A 7 -16.49 -0.40 28.67
CA LEU A 7 -16.52 0.13 27.30
C LEU A 7 -15.47 -0.66 26.54
N ILE A 8 -15.87 -1.81 25.99
CA ILE A 8 -15.11 -2.47 24.95
C ILE A 8 -15.25 -1.53 23.76
N GLY A 9 -14.26 -0.67 23.56
CA GLY A 9 -14.18 0.16 22.37
C GLY A 9 -14.08 -0.76 21.16
N TYR A 10 -15.07 -0.71 20.28
CA TYR A 10 -15.04 -1.47 19.04
C TYR A 10 -14.08 -0.78 18.07
N PHE A 11 -13.33 -1.57 17.30
CA PHE A 11 -12.37 -1.04 16.32
C PHE A 11 -13.04 -0.05 15.35
N GLU A 12 -14.29 -0.33 14.97
CA GLU A 12 -15.12 0.48 14.08
C GLU A 12 -15.47 1.85 14.65
N GLN A 13 -15.28 2.08 15.96
CA GLN A 13 -15.54 3.35 16.63
C GLN A 13 -14.33 4.30 16.64
N LEU A 14 -13.14 3.84 16.21
CA LEU A 14 -11.95 4.69 16.13
C LEU A 14 -12.18 5.90 15.19
N PRO A 15 -11.62 7.10 15.48
CA PRO A 15 -11.72 8.22 14.56
C PRO A 15 -11.18 7.90 13.16
N ASN A 16 -11.71 8.56 12.12
CA ASN A 16 -11.33 8.27 10.73
C ASN A 16 -9.83 8.48 10.51
N GLU A 17 -9.27 9.51 11.14
CA GLU A 17 -7.86 9.90 11.05
C GLU A 17 -6.96 8.82 11.65
N ILE A 18 -7.42 8.18 12.73
CA ILE A 18 -6.69 7.08 13.38
C ILE A 18 -6.73 5.83 12.50
N LEU A 19 -7.89 5.48 11.94
CA LEU A 19 -8.03 4.36 11.02
C LEU A 19 -7.20 4.56 9.75
N LEU A 20 -7.23 5.76 9.18
CA LEU A 20 -6.44 6.11 8.01
C LEU A 20 -4.95 5.95 8.30
N ASN A 21 -4.45 6.57 9.37
CA ASN A 21 -3.06 6.46 9.77
C ASN A 21 -2.64 5.00 10.02
N LEU A 22 -3.52 4.20 10.64
CA LEU A 22 -3.31 2.77 10.86
C LEU A 22 -3.11 2.03 9.53
N PHE A 23 -4.01 2.22 8.56
CA PHE A 23 -3.93 1.55 7.27
C PHE A 23 -2.73 1.99 6.43
N GLU A 24 -2.38 3.27 6.47
CA GLU A 24 -1.28 3.82 5.67
C GLU A 24 0.11 3.45 6.20
N ASN A 25 0.28 3.41 7.53
CA ASN A 25 1.62 3.39 8.14
C ASN A 25 1.89 2.19 9.06
N TYR A 26 0.86 1.51 9.56
CA TYR A 26 1.03 0.48 10.60
C TYR A 26 0.56 -0.91 10.19
N MET A 27 -0.17 -1.04 9.08
CA MET A 27 -0.65 -2.32 8.57
C MET A 27 0.01 -2.66 7.24
N ARG A 28 0.32 -3.94 7.04
CA ARG A 28 0.75 -4.41 5.73
C ARG A 28 -0.44 -4.39 4.78
N LEU A 29 -0.17 -4.11 3.51
CA LEU A 29 -1.18 -4.01 2.47
C LEU A 29 -2.08 -5.26 2.37
N ILE A 30 -1.49 -6.44 2.54
CA ILE A 30 -2.23 -7.71 2.55
C ILE A 30 -3.18 -7.83 3.73
N ASP A 31 -2.79 -7.34 4.91
CA ASP A 31 -3.63 -7.40 6.10
C ASP A 31 -4.84 -6.46 5.93
N VAL A 32 -4.62 -5.28 5.33
CA VAL A 32 -5.72 -4.37 4.95
C VAL A 32 -6.69 -5.04 3.97
N TYR A 33 -6.15 -5.71 2.95
CA TYR A 33 -6.94 -6.42 1.94
C TYR A 33 -7.76 -7.59 2.53
N LEU A 34 -7.14 -8.43 3.36
CA LEU A 34 -7.81 -9.62 3.89
C LEU A 34 -8.79 -9.29 5.01
N ALA A 35 -8.40 -8.42 5.94
CA ALA A 35 -9.18 -8.17 7.15
C ALA A 35 -10.30 -7.15 6.94
N PHE A 36 -10.11 -6.16 6.06
CA PHE A 36 -11.02 -5.01 6.00
C PHE A 36 -11.70 -4.80 4.66
N TYR A 37 -11.04 -5.04 3.53
CA TYR A 37 -11.66 -4.81 2.21
C TYR A 37 -12.91 -5.69 1.98
N LEU A 38 -12.91 -6.92 2.49
CA LEU A 38 -14.06 -7.82 2.40
C LEU A 38 -15.15 -7.53 3.44
N LEU A 39 -14.95 -6.56 4.34
CA LEU A 39 -15.98 -6.18 5.28
C LEU A 39 -17.07 -5.39 4.56
N ASN A 40 -18.33 -5.75 4.85
CA ASN A 40 -19.49 -4.98 4.41
C ASN A 40 -19.71 -3.74 5.30
N ASN A 41 -18.64 -2.98 5.56
CA ASN A 41 -18.68 -1.76 6.36
C ASN A 41 -18.39 -0.55 5.48
N ARG A 42 -19.45 0.21 5.16
CA ARG A 42 -19.38 1.37 4.27
C ARG A 42 -18.38 2.44 4.75
N ARG A 43 -18.26 2.66 6.06
CA ARG A 43 -17.34 3.68 6.59
C ARG A 43 -15.89 3.24 6.42
N ILE A 44 -15.57 2.01 6.81
CA ILE A 44 -14.21 1.47 6.67
C ILE A 44 -13.81 1.42 5.20
N ASN A 45 -14.69 0.97 4.30
CA ASN A 45 -14.40 0.94 2.87
C ASN A 45 -14.14 2.34 2.31
N LYS A 46 -14.87 3.37 2.77
CA LYS A 46 -14.60 4.76 2.38
C LYS A 46 -13.22 5.22 2.85
N ILE A 47 -12.83 4.88 4.07
CA ILE A 47 -11.51 5.25 4.63
C ILE A 47 -10.40 4.52 3.88
N ILE A 48 -10.54 3.21 3.65
CA ILE A 48 -9.59 2.41 2.88
C ILE A 48 -9.42 3.00 1.48
N ASN A 49 -10.50 3.35 0.79
CA ASN A 49 -10.43 3.93 -0.55
C ASN A 49 -9.77 5.32 -0.59
N SER A 50 -9.64 6.00 0.56
CA SER A 50 -8.93 7.29 0.67
C SER A 50 -7.49 7.15 1.18
N ALA A 51 -7.06 5.95 1.57
CA ALA A 51 -5.73 5.70 2.08
C ALA A 51 -4.67 5.80 0.98
N HIS A 52 -3.48 6.28 1.34
CA HIS A 52 -2.29 6.27 0.52
C HIS A 52 -1.25 5.33 1.12
N PHE A 53 -0.84 4.33 0.36
CA PHE A 53 0.04 3.29 0.86
C PHE A 53 1.51 3.58 0.58
N TYR A 54 2.31 3.42 1.63
CA TYR A 54 3.77 3.48 1.61
C TYR A 54 4.30 2.06 1.76
N ILE A 55 4.71 1.47 0.65
CA ILE A 55 5.07 0.06 0.59
C ILE A 55 6.58 -0.08 0.66
N ASP A 56 7.08 -0.68 1.73
CA ASP A 56 8.43 -1.20 1.84
C ASP A 56 8.36 -2.73 1.82
N ILE A 57 9.03 -3.36 0.86
CA ILE A 57 9.02 -4.82 0.69
C ILE A 57 10.40 -5.35 1.04
N PRO A 58 10.62 -5.72 2.32
CA PRO A 58 11.85 -6.37 2.74
C PRO A 58 11.89 -7.84 2.32
N SER A 59 13.10 -8.38 2.28
CA SER A 59 13.57 -9.64 1.68
C SER A 59 12.84 -10.97 1.96
N LYS A 60 11.73 -10.98 2.71
CA LYS A 60 11.07 -12.22 3.19
C LYS A 60 9.55 -12.20 3.18
N ASP A 61 8.90 -11.07 2.86
CA ASP A 61 7.44 -11.05 2.80
C ASP A 61 6.95 -11.63 1.46
N ILE A 62 5.96 -12.51 1.54
CA ILE A 62 5.28 -13.05 0.36
C ILE A 62 4.65 -11.85 -0.35
N PHE A 63 5.14 -11.51 -1.54
CA PHE A 63 4.57 -10.44 -2.33
C PHE A 63 3.16 -10.86 -2.77
N HIS A 64 2.14 -10.27 -2.15
CA HIS A 64 0.76 -10.58 -2.48
C HIS A 64 0.26 -9.72 -3.64
N MET A 65 0.54 -10.17 -4.87
CA MET A 65 0.16 -9.52 -6.14
C MET A 65 -1.31 -9.09 -6.20
N LYS A 66 -2.22 -9.84 -5.58
CA LYS A 66 -3.65 -9.50 -5.52
C LYS A 66 -3.92 -8.21 -4.75
N SER A 67 -3.40 -8.10 -3.52
CA SER A 67 -3.55 -6.90 -2.69
C SER A 67 -2.89 -5.68 -3.35
N PHE A 68 -1.71 -5.90 -3.94
CA PHE A 68 -0.98 -4.86 -4.66
C PHE A 68 -1.76 -4.35 -5.88
N SER A 69 -2.27 -5.26 -6.72
CA SER A 69 -3.07 -4.90 -7.89
C SER A 69 -4.36 -4.19 -7.50
N HIS A 70 -4.99 -4.61 -6.40
CA HIS A 70 -6.22 -4.00 -5.92
C HIS A 70 -6.01 -2.55 -5.49
N PHE A 71 -4.94 -2.28 -4.74
CA PHE A 71 -4.62 -0.96 -4.21
C PHE A 71 -3.64 -0.16 -5.08
N ALA A 72 -3.40 -0.57 -6.33
CA ALA A 72 -2.35 0.01 -7.18
C ALA A 72 -2.45 1.54 -7.32
N ASN A 73 -3.66 2.06 -7.51
CA ASN A 73 -3.91 3.50 -7.62
C ASN A 73 -3.70 4.28 -6.30
N GLN A 74 -3.60 3.59 -5.17
CA GLN A 74 -3.43 4.20 -3.85
C GLN A 74 -1.97 4.14 -3.37
N ILE A 75 -1.10 3.43 -4.07
CA ILE A 75 0.31 3.34 -3.74
C ILE A 75 1.00 4.63 -4.20
N VAL A 76 1.53 5.37 -3.23
CA VAL A 76 2.23 6.65 -3.46
C VAL A 76 3.74 6.53 -3.29
N SER A 77 4.20 5.54 -2.53
CA SER A 77 5.62 5.27 -2.32
C SER A 77 5.86 3.78 -2.41
N LEU A 78 6.87 3.40 -3.17
CA LEU A 78 7.28 2.01 -3.34
C LEU A 78 8.79 1.88 -3.18
N ARG A 79 9.19 1.02 -2.24
CA ARG A 79 10.57 0.60 -2.04
C ARG A 79 10.69 -0.91 -2.23
N LEU A 80 11.50 -1.31 -3.20
CA LEU A 80 11.81 -2.70 -3.54
C LEU A 80 13.29 -2.94 -3.30
N THR A 81 13.62 -3.78 -2.31
CA THR A 81 15.01 -4.08 -1.90
C THR A 81 15.50 -5.49 -2.30
N ILE A 82 14.64 -6.26 -2.96
CA ILE A 82 14.91 -7.64 -3.38
C ILE A 82 14.44 -7.83 -4.80
N PHE A 83 15.01 -8.86 -5.46
CA PHE A 83 14.64 -9.36 -6.80
C PHE A 83 13.13 -9.23 -7.01
N SER A 84 12.75 -8.13 -7.64
CA SER A 84 11.39 -7.92 -8.08
C SER A 84 11.20 -8.83 -9.26
N ASN A 85 10.34 -9.82 -9.11
CA ASN A 85 9.92 -10.66 -10.22
C ASN A 85 9.41 -9.76 -11.37
N ASP A 86 9.58 -10.18 -12.62
CA ASP A 86 9.07 -9.44 -13.80
C ASP A 86 7.54 -9.21 -13.75
N ASP A 87 6.84 -9.85 -12.81
CA ASP A 87 5.40 -9.70 -12.56
C ASP A 87 4.99 -8.31 -12.06
N LEU A 88 5.92 -7.51 -11.52
CA LEU A 88 5.56 -6.19 -11.01
C LEU A 88 5.39 -5.17 -12.14
N ASP A 89 4.15 -4.97 -12.53
CA ASP A 89 3.75 -3.97 -13.51
C ASP A 89 3.63 -2.57 -12.89
N LEU A 90 4.69 -1.77 -13.03
CA LEU A 90 4.72 -0.38 -12.55
C LEU A 90 3.69 0.52 -13.25
N SER A 91 3.20 0.16 -14.44
CA SER A 91 2.26 1.01 -15.19
C SER A 91 0.91 1.20 -14.50
N LYS A 92 0.59 0.32 -13.54
CA LYS A 92 -0.63 0.42 -12.72
C LYS A 92 -0.49 1.43 -11.58
N LEU A 93 0.70 1.94 -11.31
CA LEU A 93 1.00 2.80 -10.16
C LEU A 93 0.96 4.27 -10.57
N ILE A 94 -0.16 4.71 -11.15
CA ILE A 94 -0.30 6.06 -11.74
C ILE A 94 -0.08 7.21 -10.74
N ASN A 95 -0.30 6.95 -9.45
CA ASN A 95 -0.15 7.92 -8.36
C ASN A 95 1.18 7.78 -7.61
N LEU A 96 2.09 6.96 -8.11
CA LEU A 96 3.40 6.75 -7.52
C LEU A 96 4.23 8.04 -7.59
N ARG A 97 4.74 8.47 -6.45
CA ARG A 97 5.52 9.70 -6.26
C ARG A 97 6.98 9.43 -5.95
N TYR A 98 7.21 8.36 -5.19
CA TYR A 98 8.52 7.89 -4.77
C TYR A 98 8.73 6.44 -5.20
N LEU A 99 9.81 6.20 -5.93
CA LEU A 99 10.21 4.88 -6.34
C LEU A 99 11.67 4.63 -5.97
N HIS A 100 11.90 3.59 -5.18
CA HIS A 100 13.23 3.04 -4.97
C HIS A 100 13.22 1.57 -5.40
N ILE A 101 14.10 1.21 -6.34
CA ILE A 101 14.25 -0.17 -6.80
C ILE A 101 15.72 -0.57 -6.73
N GLU A 102 16.00 -1.63 -6.00
CA GLU A 102 17.26 -2.38 -6.07
C GLU A 102 17.13 -3.48 -7.14
N LYS A 103 18.12 -3.59 -8.03
CA LYS A 103 18.19 -4.56 -9.14
C LYS A 103 16.96 -4.51 -10.07
N PRO A 104 16.65 -3.35 -10.67
CA PRO A 104 15.48 -3.20 -11.53
C PRO A 104 15.59 -4.11 -12.76
N THR A 105 14.47 -4.72 -13.16
CA THR A 105 14.39 -5.48 -14.41
C THR A 105 14.26 -4.55 -15.62
N HIS A 106 14.51 -5.07 -16.82
CA HIS A 106 14.39 -4.28 -18.04
C HIS A 106 12.97 -3.71 -18.23
N ASN A 107 11.93 -4.49 -17.92
CA ASN A 107 10.53 -4.06 -18.02
C ASN A 107 10.19 -2.92 -17.06
N GLN A 108 10.76 -2.95 -15.86
CA GLN A 108 10.60 -1.88 -14.87
C GLN A 108 11.28 -0.60 -15.34
N LEU A 109 12.51 -0.70 -15.86
CA LEU A 109 13.22 0.44 -16.45
C LEU A 109 12.43 1.07 -17.60
N ILE A 110 11.84 0.25 -18.48
CA ILE A 110 10.98 0.72 -19.57
C ILE A 110 9.74 1.44 -19.05
N SER A 111 9.17 0.97 -17.95
CA SER A 111 7.96 1.55 -17.34
C SER A 111 8.21 2.88 -16.62
N ILE A 112 9.47 3.23 -16.33
CA ILE A 112 9.82 4.50 -15.70
C ILE A 112 9.86 5.59 -16.78
N ARG A 113 8.68 6.09 -17.13
CA ARG A 113 8.48 7.18 -18.09
C ARG A 113 7.39 8.14 -17.63
N PRO A 114 7.46 9.44 -17.96
CA PRO A 114 6.44 10.41 -17.56
C PRO A 114 5.02 10.05 -18.02
N GLU A 115 4.87 9.37 -19.16
CA GLU A 115 3.55 8.97 -19.66
C GLU A 115 2.93 7.82 -18.87
N ILE A 116 3.75 7.03 -18.16
CA ILE A 116 3.35 5.84 -17.41
C ILE A 116 3.27 6.15 -15.90
N LEU A 117 4.25 6.87 -15.38
CA LEU A 117 4.36 7.29 -13.98
C LEU A 117 4.34 8.82 -13.88
N PRO A 118 3.21 9.47 -14.19
CA PRO A 118 3.13 10.93 -14.35
C PRO A 118 3.35 11.71 -13.04
N GLN A 119 3.17 11.07 -11.89
CA GLN A 119 3.31 11.70 -10.58
C GLN A 119 4.69 11.45 -9.93
N LEU A 120 5.57 10.69 -10.60
CA LEU A 120 6.86 10.31 -10.05
C LEU A 120 7.81 11.51 -10.06
N TYR A 121 8.25 11.94 -8.88
CA TYR A 121 9.23 13.03 -8.74
C TYR A 121 10.49 12.62 -7.98
N TYR A 122 10.48 11.46 -7.33
CA TYR A 122 11.67 10.89 -6.71
C TYR A 122 11.93 9.48 -7.23
N LEU A 123 13.11 9.27 -7.78
CA LEU A 123 13.57 8.00 -8.31
C LEU A 123 14.95 7.66 -7.74
N SER A 124 15.07 6.46 -7.19
CA SER A 124 16.34 5.90 -6.73
C SER A 124 16.50 4.49 -7.30
N LEU A 125 17.54 4.29 -8.10
CA LEU A 125 17.85 3.00 -8.70
C LEU A 125 19.19 2.50 -8.13
N SER A 126 19.20 1.30 -7.56
CA SER A 126 20.42 0.66 -7.08
C SER A 126 20.72 -0.58 -7.92
N PRO A 127 21.77 -0.58 -8.77
CA PRO A 127 22.02 -1.67 -9.71
C PRO A 127 22.75 -2.89 -9.11
N CYS A 128 23.12 -2.90 -7.82
CA CYS A 128 24.08 -3.87 -7.24
C CYS A 128 23.49 -4.79 -6.17
#